data_AF-A0A812YIF0-F1
#
_entry.id   AF-A0A812YIF0-F1
#
_cell.length_a   1.000
_cell.length_b   1.000
_cell.length_c   1.000
_cell.angle_alpha   90.00
_cell.angle_beta   90.00
_cell.angle_gamma   90.00
#
_symmetry.space_group_name_H-M   'P 1'
#
loop_
_entity.id
_entity.type
_entity.pdbx_description
1 polymer ?
#
loop_
_entity_poly.entity_id
_entity_poly.type
_entity_poly.pdbx_seq_one_letter_code
_entity_poly.pdbx_strand_id
1 'polypeptide(L)'
;MAGATAWKQLKHLRHRDLLLGTLLRAFERDQMECRVLQSEAFRPHLTRWAELLVARGASGAQANPQEVPAEILEGAKQSSAEVRWLLRRLSGDRHHRGLPHFPSTLLQRGPQYPFQPFELTYLRSVVGGIRGTELVQKLDLPEPTDEAKARAEEVHRGAPVRDLWAEGCLDDDDHRDPSKPPR
;
A
#
# COMPACT_ATOMS: atom_id res chain seq x y z
N MET A 1 -2.29 12.50 41.32
CA MET A 1 -3.29 12.87 40.28
C MET A 1 -2.69 13.26 38.92
N ALA A 2 -1.40 13.61 38.80
CA ALA A 2 -0.78 13.98 37.52
C ALA A 2 -0.63 12.85 36.49
N GLY A 3 -0.60 11.58 36.92
CA GLY A 3 -0.49 10.45 36.00
C GLY A 3 -1.73 10.26 35.11
N ALA A 4 -2.93 10.40 35.67
CA ALA A 4 -4.18 10.18 34.93
C ALA A 4 -4.41 11.20 33.79
N THR A 5 -3.91 12.43 33.97
CA THR A 5 -3.97 13.48 32.94
C THR A 5 -2.95 13.24 31.83
N ALA A 6 -1.74 12.79 32.17
CA ALA A 6 -0.71 12.44 31.18
C ALA A 6 -1.13 11.24 30.29
N TRP A 7 -1.76 10.22 30.88
CA TRP A 7 -2.29 9.07 30.13
C TRP A 7 -3.40 9.46 29.14
N LYS A 8 -4.29 10.38 29.53
CA LYS A 8 -5.30 10.92 28.62
C LYS A 8 -4.67 11.64 27.43
N GLN A 9 -3.67 12.50 27.70
CA GLN A 9 -2.94 13.22 26.64
C GLN A 9 -2.23 12.25 25.68
N LEU A 10 -1.51 11.26 26.19
CA LEU A 10 -0.87 10.21 25.38
C LEU A 10 -1.88 9.45 24.50
N LYS A 11 -3.06 9.13 25.05
CA LYS A 11 -4.13 8.47 24.29
C LYS A 11 -4.61 9.35 23.13
N HIS A 12 -4.85 10.65 23.37
CA HIS A 12 -5.25 11.59 22.32
C HIS A 12 -4.20 11.72 21.22
N LEU A 13 -2.91 11.82 21.59
CA LEU A 13 -1.81 11.86 20.63
C LEU A 13 -1.76 10.59 19.77
N ARG A 14 -1.93 9.41 20.38
CA ARG A 14 -1.98 8.15 19.63
C ARG A 14 -3.14 8.10 18.64
N HIS A 15 -4.34 8.50 19.03
CA HIS A 15 -5.49 8.52 18.12
C HIS A 15 -5.31 9.54 16.99
N ARG A 16 -4.68 10.67 17.27
CA ARG A 16 -4.30 11.66 16.27
C ARG A 16 -3.33 11.08 15.24
N ASP A 17 -2.29 10.41 15.70
CA ASP A 17 -1.26 9.84 14.80
C ASP A 17 -1.84 8.68 13.96
N LEU A 18 -2.72 7.86 14.55
CA LEU A 18 -3.48 6.84 13.82
C LEU A 18 -4.41 7.46 12.77
N LEU A 19 -5.11 8.54 13.10
CA LEU A 19 -5.95 9.27 12.15
C LEU A 19 -5.12 9.82 10.99
N LEU A 20 -3.98 10.43 11.28
CA LEU A 20 -3.06 10.92 10.24
C LEU A 20 -2.61 9.79 9.32
N GLY A 21 -2.22 8.64 9.87
CA GLY A 21 -1.85 7.47 9.08
C GLY A 21 -3.00 6.95 8.21
N THR A 22 -4.24 6.96 8.71
CA THR A 22 -5.43 6.58 7.93
C THR A 22 -5.71 7.57 6.80
N LEU A 23 -5.59 8.87 7.06
CA LEU A 23 -5.79 9.91 6.05
C LEU A 23 -4.69 9.88 4.98
N LEU A 24 -3.42 9.74 5.36
CA LEU A 24 -2.31 9.62 4.41
C LEU A 24 -2.45 8.39 3.51
N ARG A 25 -2.88 7.25 4.08
CA ARG A 25 -3.18 6.03 3.30
C ARG A 25 -4.33 6.24 2.32
N ALA A 26 -5.25 7.17 2.58
CA ALA A 26 -6.30 7.51 1.63
C ALA A 26 -5.77 8.26 0.40
N PHE A 27 -4.62 8.96 0.53
CA PHE A 27 -4.04 9.84 -0.48
C PHE A 27 -2.59 9.48 -0.86
N GLU A 28 -2.17 8.22 -0.75
CA GLU A 28 -0.77 7.78 -0.98
C GLU A 28 -0.16 8.24 -2.32
N ARG A 29 -1.00 8.63 -3.29
CA ARG A 29 -0.60 9.09 -4.62
C ARG A 29 -0.65 10.60 -4.80
N ASP A 30 -1.40 11.31 -3.97
CA ASP A 30 -1.66 12.73 -4.16
C ASP A 30 -0.74 13.57 -3.26
N GLN A 31 0.30 14.16 -3.87
CA GLN A 31 1.38 14.84 -3.15
C GLN A 31 0.93 16.10 -2.40
N MET A 32 -0.03 16.85 -2.94
CA MET A 32 -0.49 18.11 -2.34
C MET A 32 -1.31 17.85 -1.07
N GLU A 33 -2.13 16.81 -1.08
CA GLU A 33 -3.01 16.37 -0.02
C GLU A 33 -2.18 15.86 1.14
N CYS A 34 -1.20 15.00 0.85
CA CYS A 34 -0.22 14.55 1.82
C CYS A 34 0.54 15.73 2.45
N ARG A 35 0.97 16.71 1.63
CA ARG A 35 1.66 17.91 2.12
C ARG A 35 0.78 18.75 3.04
N VAL A 36 -0.49 18.95 2.71
CA VAL A 36 -1.42 19.72 3.54
C VAL A 36 -1.74 18.96 4.82
N LEU A 37 -1.94 17.64 4.77
CA LEU A 37 -2.17 16.78 5.94
C LEU A 37 -1.00 16.83 6.95
N GLN A 38 0.23 16.91 6.44
CA GLN A 38 1.45 17.00 7.24
C GLN A 38 1.79 18.43 7.67
N SER A 39 1.04 19.43 7.21
CA SER A 39 1.30 20.84 7.55
C SER A 39 0.91 21.16 9.00
N GLU A 40 1.66 22.07 9.62
CA GLU A 40 1.33 22.60 10.95
C GLU A 40 -0.04 23.29 10.97
N ALA A 41 -0.48 23.83 9.84
CA ALA A 41 -1.81 24.45 9.69
C ALA A 41 -2.97 23.44 9.82
N PHE A 42 -2.75 22.18 9.47
CA PHE A 42 -3.77 21.13 9.56
C PHE A 42 -3.80 20.43 10.94
N ARG A 43 -2.69 20.46 11.67
CA ARG A 43 -2.52 19.85 12.99
C ARG A 43 -3.62 20.17 14.03
N PRO A 44 -4.13 21.41 14.17
CA PRO A 44 -5.23 21.70 15.10
C PRO A 44 -6.53 21.00 14.70
N HIS A 45 -6.84 20.91 13.40
CA HIS A 45 -8.02 20.20 12.90
C HIS A 45 -7.92 18.71 13.12
N LEU A 46 -6.73 18.14 12.87
CA LEU A 46 -6.44 16.73 13.13
C LEU A 46 -6.60 16.38 14.62
N THR A 47 -6.14 17.25 15.51
CA THR A 47 -6.27 17.06 16.97
C THR A 47 -7.74 17.11 17.40
N ARG A 48 -8.48 18.11 16.95
CA ARG A 48 -9.92 18.24 17.24
C ARG A 48 -10.73 17.08 16.66
N TRP A 49 -10.37 16.60 15.48
CA TRP A 49 -11.02 15.43 14.87
C TRP A 49 -10.75 14.17 15.69
N ALA A 50 -9.51 13.94 16.13
CA ALA A 50 -9.18 12.83 17.00
C ALA A 50 -9.95 12.88 18.33
N GLU A 51 -10.14 14.06 18.92
CA GLU A 51 -10.97 14.25 20.12
C GLU A 51 -12.43 13.86 19.88
N LEU A 52 -13.02 14.26 18.75
CA LEU A 52 -14.39 13.89 18.38
C LEU A 52 -14.55 12.37 18.18
N LEU A 53 -13.55 11.71 17.58
CA LEU A 53 -13.56 10.26 17.42
C LEU A 53 -13.51 9.55 18.76
N VAL A 54 -12.62 9.99 19.66
CA VAL A 54 -12.51 9.43 21.01
C VAL A 54 -13.80 9.63 21.80
N ALA A 55 -14.45 10.79 21.68
CA ALA A 55 -15.73 11.08 22.33
C ALA A 55 -16.86 10.16 21.82
N ARG A 56 -16.80 9.72 20.56
CA ARG A 56 -17.74 8.77 19.95
C ARG A 56 -17.38 7.30 20.20
N GLY A 57 -16.30 7.02 20.93
CA GLY A 57 -15.82 5.67 21.18
C GLY A 57 -15.09 5.01 20.00
N ALA A 58 -14.76 5.77 18.96
CA ALA A 58 -14.06 5.29 17.76
C ALA A 58 -12.55 5.58 17.84
N SER A 59 -11.75 4.75 17.17
CA SER A 59 -10.30 4.98 17.02
C SER A 59 -9.98 5.71 15.72
N GLY A 60 -8.92 6.53 15.70
CA GLY A 60 -8.37 7.13 14.47
C GLY A 60 -8.01 6.11 13.38
N ALA A 61 -7.74 4.85 13.74
CA ALA A 61 -7.52 3.76 12.79
C ALA A 61 -8.79 3.31 12.05
N GLN A 62 -9.97 3.56 12.62
CA GLN A 62 -11.29 3.20 12.09
C GLN A 62 -12.02 4.39 11.47
N ALA A 63 -11.40 5.58 11.48
CA ALA A 63 -12.00 6.77 10.92
C ALA A 63 -12.16 6.61 9.40
N ASN A 64 -13.37 6.83 8.89
CA ASN A 64 -13.59 6.94 7.46
C ASN A 64 -13.04 8.30 6.98
N PRO A 65 -12.04 8.35 6.08
CA PRO A 65 -11.50 9.61 5.55
C PRO A 65 -12.57 10.51 4.93
N GLN A 66 -13.59 9.93 4.31
CA GLN A 66 -14.62 10.68 3.58
C GLN A 66 -15.69 11.29 4.51
N GLU A 67 -15.78 10.82 5.76
CA GLU A 67 -16.75 11.30 6.74
C GLU A 67 -16.10 12.35 7.65
N VAL A 68 -15.89 13.55 7.09
CA VAL A 68 -15.39 14.68 7.86
C VAL A 68 -16.49 15.21 8.81
N PRO A 69 -16.24 15.30 10.13
CA PRO A 69 -17.21 15.87 11.06
C PRO A 69 -17.53 17.34 10.74
N ALA A 70 -18.79 17.73 10.87
CA ALA A 70 -19.27 19.08 10.57
C ALA A 70 -18.54 20.15 11.40
N GLU A 71 -18.16 19.84 12.63
CA GLU A 71 -17.43 20.74 13.52
C GLU A 71 -16.03 21.10 12.97
N ILE A 72 -15.42 20.17 12.23
CA ILE A 72 -14.13 20.39 11.56
C ILE A 72 -14.32 21.24 10.31
N LEU A 73 -15.40 21.00 9.54
CA LEU A 73 -15.75 21.82 8.37
C LEU A 73 -16.05 23.28 8.74
N GLU A 74 -16.74 23.51 9.85
CA GLU A 74 -17.00 24.86 10.37
C GLU A 74 -15.70 25.53 10.85
N GLY A 75 -14.85 24.81 11.60
CA GLY A 75 -13.54 25.32 12.03
C GLY A 75 -12.60 25.64 10.86
N ALA A 76 -12.73 24.92 9.75
CA ALA A 76 -11.95 25.15 8.56
C ALA A 76 -12.23 26.51 7.91
N LYS A 77 -13.43 27.09 8.05
CA LYS A 77 -13.78 28.36 7.40
C LYS A 77 -12.83 29.50 7.75
N GLN A 78 -12.24 29.45 8.94
CA GLN A 78 -11.28 30.42 9.46
C GLN A 78 -9.81 30.05 9.17
N SER A 79 -9.56 28.93 8.49
CA SER A 79 -8.23 28.37 8.24
C SER A 79 -7.68 28.74 6.86
N SER A 80 -6.44 28.31 6.59
CA SER A 80 -5.78 28.51 5.30
C SER A 80 -6.62 27.97 4.13
N ALA A 81 -6.43 28.55 2.94
CA ALA A 81 -7.14 28.13 1.73
C ALA A 81 -6.89 26.65 1.40
N GLU A 82 -5.66 26.17 1.64
CA GLU A 82 -5.24 24.78 1.43
C GLU A 82 -6.00 23.80 2.33
N VAL A 83 -6.14 24.12 3.62
CA VAL A 83 -6.89 23.29 4.57
C VAL A 83 -8.38 23.26 4.20
N ARG A 84 -8.95 24.40 3.82
CA ARG A 84 -10.35 24.47 3.36
C ARG A 84 -10.60 23.68 2.08
N TRP A 85 -9.63 23.69 1.17
CA TRP A 85 -9.68 22.90 -0.05
C TRP A 85 -9.63 21.41 0.26
N LEU A 86 -8.67 20.96 1.09
CA LEU A 86 -8.52 19.57 1.47
C LEU A 86 -9.78 19.01 2.16
N LEU A 87 -10.33 19.75 3.12
CA LEU A 87 -11.52 19.30 3.85
C LEU A 87 -12.77 19.25 2.98
N ARG A 88 -12.92 20.19 2.03
CA ARG A 88 -13.98 20.11 1.02
C ARG A 88 -13.80 18.90 0.11
N ARG A 89 -12.57 18.64 -0.33
CA ARG A 89 -12.25 17.48 -1.17
C ARG A 89 -12.52 16.16 -0.46
N LEU A 90 -12.22 16.08 0.83
CA LEU A 90 -12.57 14.93 1.68
C LEU A 90 -14.09 14.69 1.75
N SER A 91 -14.89 15.77 1.82
CA SER A 91 -16.35 15.67 1.96
C SER A 91 -17.13 15.47 0.64
N GLY A 92 -16.55 15.85 -0.50
CA GLY A 92 -17.30 16.09 -1.74
C GLY A 92 -17.05 15.10 -2.88
N ASP A 93 -15.81 14.62 -3.03
CA ASP A 93 -15.45 13.76 -4.16
C ASP A 93 -15.05 12.37 -3.67
N ARG A 94 -15.71 11.34 -4.21
CA ARG A 94 -15.16 9.99 -4.22
C ARG A 94 -13.77 10.13 -4.78
N HIS A 95 -12.75 9.93 -3.95
CA HIS A 95 -11.37 9.96 -4.40
C HIS A 95 -11.32 8.99 -5.57
N HIS A 96 -11.19 9.54 -6.79
CA HIS A 96 -10.71 8.75 -7.89
C HIS A 96 -9.30 8.41 -7.45
N ARG A 97 -9.18 7.29 -6.72
CA ARG A 97 -7.98 6.48 -6.74
C ARG A 97 -7.80 6.26 -8.23
N GLY A 98 -7.03 7.12 -8.88
CA GLY A 98 -6.71 6.98 -10.29
C GLY A 98 -6.31 5.52 -10.43
N LEU A 99 -6.80 4.85 -11.47
CA LEU A 99 -6.44 3.45 -11.72
C LEU A 99 -4.98 3.27 -11.37
N PRO A 100 -4.61 2.29 -10.51
CA PRO A 100 -3.21 2.01 -10.25
C PRO A 100 -2.44 2.17 -11.55
N HIS A 101 -1.41 3.02 -11.57
CA HIS A 101 -0.40 2.96 -12.62
C HIS A 101 0.45 1.71 -12.35
N PHE A 102 -0.23 0.57 -12.27
CA PHE A 102 0.38 -0.70 -12.53
C PHE A 102 0.78 -0.62 -13.99
N PRO A 103 2.07 -0.73 -14.33
CA PRO A 103 2.40 -0.95 -15.72
C PRO A 103 1.61 -2.20 -16.12
N SER A 104 0.82 -2.08 -17.19
CA SER A 104 -0.07 -3.16 -17.67
C SER A 104 0.69 -4.47 -17.93
N THR A 105 2.02 -4.42 -17.99
CA THR A 105 2.95 -5.54 -18.02
C THR A 105 2.85 -6.49 -16.82
N LEU A 106 2.46 -6.02 -15.61
CA LEU A 106 2.29 -6.89 -14.44
C LEU A 106 0.93 -7.63 -14.43
N LEU A 107 -0.04 -7.17 -15.22
CA LEU A 107 -1.32 -7.86 -15.43
C LEU A 107 -1.27 -8.81 -16.63
N GLN A 108 -0.25 -8.67 -17.49
CA GLN A 108 0.02 -9.62 -18.54
C GLN A 108 0.58 -10.88 -17.88
N ARG A 109 -0.13 -12.00 -18.03
CA ARG A 109 0.44 -13.31 -17.73
C ARG A 109 1.69 -13.46 -18.59
N GLY A 110 2.86 -13.35 -17.95
CA GLY A 110 4.11 -13.70 -18.59
C GLY A 110 4.04 -15.14 -19.08
N PRO A 111 4.76 -15.48 -20.16
CA PRO A 111 4.81 -16.86 -20.62
C PRO A 111 5.31 -17.76 -19.48
N GLN A 112 4.67 -18.90 -19.30
CA GLN A 112 4.97 -19.87 -18.24
C GLN A 112 5.60 -21.12 -18.84
N TYR A 113 6.54 -21.71 -18.13
CA TYR A 113 7.16 -22.95 -18.58
C TYR A 113 6.14 -24.12 -18.50
N PRO A 114 6.07 -25.02 -19.51
CA PRO A 114 6.87 -25.06 -20.72
C PRO A 114 6.45 -24.03 -21.77
N PHE A 115 7.42 -23.28 -22.29
CA PHE A 115 7.19 -22.20 -23.24
C PHE A 115 6.81 -22.73 -24.64
N GLN A 116 5.83 -22.08 -25.27
CA GLN A 116 5.51 -22.34 -26.67
C GLN A 116 6.52 -21.63 -27.60
N PRO A 117 6.78 -22.13 -28.83
CA PRO A 117 7.79 -21.55 -29.72
C PRO A 117 7.62 -20.05 -30.01
N PHE A 118 6.38 -19.54 -30.08
CA PHE A 118 6.12 -18.11 -30.27
C PHE A 118 6.38 -17.27 -29.01
N GLU A 119 6.23 -17.85 -27.82
CA GLU A 119 6.53 -17.19 -26.54
C GLU A 119 8.03 -17.00 -26.34
N LEU A 120 8.85 -17.94 -26.84
CA LEU A 120 10.30 -17.79 -26.88
C LEU A 120 10.74 -16.57 -27.71
N THR A 121 9.98 -16.24 -28.76
CA THR A 121 10.28 -15.09 -29.63
C THR A 121 9.92 -13.78 -28.92
N TYR A 122 8.80 -13.76 -28.19
CA TYR A 122 8.40 -12.66 -27.32
C TYR A 122 9.40 -12.42 -26.17
N LEU A 123 9.89 -13.48 -25.52
CA LEU A 123 10.92 -13.38 -24.48
C LEU A 123 12.24 -12.81 -25.03
N ARG A 124 12.64 -13.20 -26.25
CA ARG A 124 13.85 -12.66 -26.90
C ARG A 124 13.75 -11.16 -27.20
N SER A 125 12.57 -10.65 -27.56
CA SER A 125 12.37 -9.25 -27.92
C SER A 125 12.13 -8.33 -26.71
N VAL A 126 11.34 -8.77 -25.72
CA VAL A 126 10.95 -7.94 -24.57
C VAL A 126 12.05 -7.88 -23.50
N VAL A 127 12.74 -8.99 -23.22
CA VAL A 127 13.86 -9.02 -22.26
C VAL A 127 15.08 -8.24 -22.80
N GLY A 128 15.12 -7.98 -24.11
CA GLY A 128 16.09 -7.07 -24.73
C GLY A 128 15.83 -5.59 -24.44
N GLY A 129 14.57 -5.20 -24.12
CA GLY A 129 14.16 -3.81 -23.94
C GLY A 129 14.24 -3.28 -22.50
N ILE A 130 14.31 -4.16 -21.48
CA ILE A 130 14.36 -3.76 -20.05
C ILE A 130 15.83 -3.55 -19.59
N ARG A 131 16.80 -3.56 -20.50
CA ARG A 131 18.23 -3.36 -20.18
C ARG A 131 18.64 -1.90 -20.13
N GLY A 132 17.98 -1.12 -19.27
CA GLY A 132 18.58 0.08 -18.69
C GLY A 132 19.28 -0.34 -17.39
N THR A 133 20.58 -0.12 -17.31
CA THR A 133 21.52 -0.45 -16.20
C THR A 133 22.23 -1.83 -16.31
N GLU A 134 23.48 -1.74 -16.79
CA GLU A 134 24.66 -2.50 -16.35
C GLU A 134 24.90 -3.93 -16.88
N LEU A 135 25.96 -4.03 -17.71
CA LEU A 135 26.86 -5.18 -17.89
C LEU A 135 26.28 -6.58 -17.60
N VAL A 136 25.44 -7.09 -18.50
CA VAL A 136 25.14 -8.54 -18.53
C VAL A 136 25.92 -9.14 -19.71
N GLN A 137 27.14 -9.61 -19.42
CA GLN A 137 27.72 -10.70 -20.20
C GLN A 137 26.66 -11.79 -20.26
N LYS A 138 26.30 -12.24 -21.47
CA LYS A 138 25.38 -13.35 -21.62
C LYS A 138 26.02 -14.54 -20.90
N LEU A 139 25.42 -14.96 -19.79
CA LEU A 139 25.73 -16.23 -19.17
C LEU A 139 25.20 -17.29 -20.14
N ASP A 140 26.08 -17.75 -21.03
CA ASP A 140 25.81 -18.89 -21.89
C ASP A 140 25.79 -20.12 -20.98
N LEU A 141 24.59 -20.47 -20.50
CA LEU A 141 24.38 -21.71 -19.79
C LEU A 141 24.57 -22.85 -20.79
N PRO A 142 25.42 -23.85 -20.49
CA PRO A 142 25.58 -25.01 -21.37
C PRO A 142 24.23 -25.71 -21.51
N GLU A 143 23.90 -26.10 -22.74
CA GLU A 143 22.67 -26.87 -22.98
C GLU A 143 22.71 -28.15 -22.13
N PRO A 144 21.67 -28.42 -21.34
CA PRO A 144 21.64 -29.60 -20.50
C PRO A 144 21.70 -30.84 -21.39
N THR A 145 22.60 -31.77 -21.04
CA THR A 145 22.69 -33.07 -21.70
C THR A 145 21.36 -33.82 -21.58
N ASP A 146 21.05 -34.68 -22.54
CA ASP A 146 19.77 -35.40 -22.57
C ASP A 146 19.60 -36.32 -21.34
N GLU A 147 20.70 -36.78 -20.74
CA GLU A 147 20.71 -37.51 -19.47
C GLU A 147 20.27 -36.65 -18.28
N ALA A 148 20.65 -35.36 -18.25
CA ALA A 148 20.25 -34.43 -17.20
C ALA A 148 18.77 -34.07 -17.30
N LYS A 149 18.25 -33.95 -18.54
CA LYS A 149 16.81 -33.75 -18.80
C LYS A 149 16.00 -34.95 -18.33
N ALA A 150 16.43 -36.17 -18.65
CA ALA A 150 15.75 -37.39 -18.24
C ALA A 150 15.72 -37.55 -16.71
N ARG A 151 16.82 -37.22 -16.00
CA ARG A 151 16.86 -37.22 -14.53
C ARG A 151 15.94 -36.17 -13.91
N ALA A 152 15.89 -34.95 -14.47
CA ALA A 152 14.98 -33.91 -13.99
C ALA A 152 13.52 -34.33 -14.18
N GLU A 153 13.17 -34.90 -15.33
CA GLU A 153 11.83 -35.43 -15.59
C GLU A 153 11.47 -36.58 -14.66
N GLU A 154 12.41 -37.43 -14.28
CA GLU A 154 12.19 -38.51 -13.32
C GLU A 154 11.98 -37.97 -11.89
N VAL A 155 12.77 -37.00 -11.46
CA VAL A 155 12.64 -36.34 -10.14
C VAL A 155 11.31 -35.58 -10.02
N HIS A 156 10.82 -34.99 -11.11
CA HIS A 156 9.58 -34.22 -11.12
C HIS A 156 8.34 -35.04 -11.51
N ARG A 157 8.50 -36.34 -11.80
CA ARG A 157 7.37 -37.22 -12.13
C ARG A 157 6.52 -37.47 -10.89
N GLY A 158 5.38 -36.79 -10.82
CA GLY A 158 4.38 -36.98 -9.75
C GLY A 158 4.42 -35.94 -8.62
N ALA A 159 5.34 -34.97 -8.67
CA ALA A 159 5.27 -33.82 -7.78
C ALA A 159 4.12 -32.88 -8.22
N PRO A 160 3.18 -32.50 -7.33
CA PRO A 160 2.21 -31.48 -7.68
C PRO A 160 2.95 -30.20 -8.03
N VAL A 161 2.57 -29.57 -9.14
CA VAL A 161 3.10 -28.27 -9.55
C VAL A 161 2.73 -27.27 -8.46
N ARG A 162 3.69 -26.98 -7.59
CA ARG A 162 3.49 -26.10 -6.46
C ARG A 162 3.58 -24.68 -6.97
N ASP A 163 2.42 -24.05 -7.14
CA ASP A 163 2.34 -22.66 -7.54
C ASP A 163 2.62 -21.76 -6.32
N LEU A 164 3.90 -21.47 -6.11
CA LEU A 164 4.37 -20.59 -5.04
C LEU A 164 3.79 -19.16 -5.12
N TRP A 165 3.16 -18.79 -6.24
CA TRP A 165 2.48 -17.50 -6.41
C TRP A 165 0.98 -17.58 -6.13
N ALA A 166 0.34 -18.73 -6.32
CA ALA A 166 -1.05 -18.98 -5.90
C ALA A 166 -1.16 -19.30 -4.41
N GLU A 167 -0.11 -19.87 -3.79
CA GLU A 167 -0.07 -20.20 -2.37
C GLU A 167 0.14 -18.99 -1.43
N GLY A 168 0.09 -17.76 -1.94
CA GLY A 168 0.08 -16.55 -1.12
C GLY A 168 1.31 -16.46 -0.22
N CYS A 169 2.47 -16.14 -0.80
CA CYS A 169 3.59 -15.68 0.00
C CYS A 169 3.15 -14.46 0.85
N LEU A 170 3.18 -14.67 2.17
CA LEU A 170 2.96 -13.73 3.28
C LEU A 170 1.49 -13.61 3.74
N ASP A 171 1.21 -14.23 4.88
CA ASP A 171 0.07 -13.92 5.76
C ASP A 171 0.08 -12.43 6.14
N ASP A 172 -0.58 -11.60 5.34
CA ASP A 172 -0.83 -10.17 5.61
C ASP A 172 -1.66 -9.93 6.91
N ASP A 173 -2.14 -11.00 7.54
CA ASP A 173 -2.97 -10.95 8.75
C ASP A 173 -2.19 -10.62 10.03
N ASP A 174 -0.87 -10.76 10.03
CA ASP A 174 -0.05 -10.42 11.21
C ASP A 174 -0.02 -8.91 11.52
N HIS A 175 -0.31 -8.04 10.54
CA HIS A 175 -0.35 -6.59 10.74
C HIS A 175 -1.73 -6.07 11.19
N ARG A 176 -2.75 -6.92 11.19
CA ARG A 176 -4.14 -6.53 11.46
C ARG A 176 -4.64 -6.96 12.84
N ASP A 177 -3.90 -7.83 13.54
CA ASP A 177 -4.29 -8.33 14.85
C ASP A 177 -3.65 -7.51 16.00
N PRO A 178 -4.43 -6.69 16.73
CA PRO A 178 -3.93 -5.88 17.83
C PRO A 178 -3.65 -6.68 19.11
N SER A 179 -3.97 -7.97 19.14
CA SER A 179 -3.77 -8.84 20.31
C SER A 179 -2.37 -9.48 20.38
N LYS A 180 -1.59 -9.41 19.30
CA LYS A 180 -0.23 -9.96 19.25
C LYS A 180 0.82 -8.95 19.75
N PRO A 181 1.87 -9.41 20.44
CA PRO A 181 2.98 -8.55 20.85
C PRO A 181 3.85 -8.14 19.63
N PRO A 182 4.43 -6.93 19.63
CA PRO A 182 5.32 -6.50 18.58
C PRO A 182 6.64 -7.31 18.61
N ARG A 183 7.13 -7.70 17.43
CA ARG A 183 8.46 -8.29 17.25
C ARG A 183 9.55 -7.20 17.28
#